data_AF-A0A7R9Z0P8-F1
#
_entry.id   AF-A0A7R9Z0P8-F1
#
_cell.length_a   1.000
_cell.length_b   1.000
_cell.length_c   1.000
_cell.angle_alpha   90.00
_cell.angle_beta   90.00
_cell.angle_gamma   90.00
#
_symmetry.space_group_name_H-M   'P 1'
#
loop_
_entity.id
_entity.type
_entity.pdbx_description
1 polymer ?
#
loop_
_entity_poly.entity_id
_entity_poly.type
_entity_poly.pdbx_seq_one_letter_code
_entity_poly.pdbx_strand_id
1 'polypeptide(L)'
;GRTRNVGGAVRLVSCKTGYGLGSLLGKVRSLAEERNNCDVYVVGAANAGKSTLINQILDRNDERKLAYRLGKKKLKRRAGNANARKGDVTVSPLPGTTLKFIKVDLGNGIDLYDTPGLLVPGTLTQRLTPAELKLVVPKKEVEPVTFRVASGKCVL
;
A
#
# COMPACT_ATOMS: atom_id res chain seq x y z
N GLY A 1 33.97 5.31 -19.70
CA GLY A 1 32.57 5.74 -19.69
C GLY A 1 31.77 4.79 -18.81
N ARG A 2 31.16 5.28 -17.72
CA ARG A 2 30.28 4.46 -16.86
C ARG A 2 28.90 4.41 -17.49
N THR A 3 28.44 3.20 -17.81
CA THR A 3 27.07 2.89 -18.18
C THR A 3 26.13 3.35 -17.07
N ARG A 4 25.41 4.45 -17.29
CA ARG A 4 24.31 4.89 -16.43
C ARG A 4 23.20 3.85 -16.57
N ASN A 5 23.11 2.92 -15.61
CA ASN A 5 21.91 2.11 -15.44
C ASN A 5 20.74 3.08 -15.23
N VAL A 6 19.84 3.14 -16.19
CA VAL A 6 18.67 4.03 -16.16
C VAL A 6 17.66 3.49 -15.14
N GLY A 7 17.89 3.82 -13.87
CA GLY A 7 16.88 4.36 -12.95
C GLY A 7 15.70 3.49 -12.51
N GLY A 8 15.84 2.16 -12.39
CA GLY A 8 14.83 1.29 -11.78
C GLY A 8 15.33 0.59 -10.51
N ALA A 9 14.43 0.32 -9.56
CA ALA A 9 14.74 -0.48 -8.37
C ALA A 9 13.56 -1.39 -8.01
N VAL A 10 13.86 -2.64 -7.66
CA VAL A 10 12.88 -3.60 -7.11
C VAL A 10 13.01 -3.64 -5.59
N ARG A 11 11.87 -3.65 -4.90
CA ARG A 11 11.78 -3.68 -3.43
C ARG A 11 10.65 -4.60 -3.02
N LEU A 12 10.92 -5.47 -2.04
CA LEU A 12 9.88 -6.22 -1.34
C LEU A 12 9.40 -5.40 -0.15
N VAL A 13 8.09 -5.26 -0.01
CA VAL A 13 7.48 -4.50 1.08
C VAL A 13 6.25 -5.20 1.65
N SER A 14 5.98 -4.95 2.92
CA SER A 14 4.70 -5.31 3.54
C SER A 14 4.10 -4.07 4.18
N CYS A 15 2.98 -3.60 3.63
CA CYS A 15 2.25 -2.48 4.20
C CYS A 15 1.60 -2.85 5.55
N LYS A 16 1.33 -4.13 5.79
CA LYS A 16 0.74 -4.61 7.05
C LYS A 16 1.73 -4.55 8.21
N THR A 17 2.98 -4.98 7.98
CA THR A 17 4.02 -5.03 9.03
C THR A 17 4.91 -3.79 9.02
N GLY A 18 4.93 -3.04 7.92
CA GLY A 18 5.84 -1.94 7.68
C GLY A 18 7.22 -2.37 7.16
N TYR A 19 7.43 -3.65 6.89
CA TYR A 19 8.68 -4.17 6.34
C TYR A 19 9.01 -3.51 5.00
N GLY A 20 10.27 -3.10 4.83
CA GLY A 20 10.79 -2.54 3.58
C GLY A 20 10.32 -1.12 3.22
N LEU A 21 9.31 -0.57 3.90
CA LEU A 21 8.72 0.74 3.53
C LEU A 21 9.70 1.90 3.63
N GLY A 22 10.55 1.96 4.66
CA GLY A 22 11.55 3.02 4.80
C GLY A 22 12.57 3.01 3.65
N SER A 23 13.05 1.82 3.28
CA SER A 23 13.97 1.64 2.15
C SER A 23 13.33 2.01 0.81
N LEU A 24 12.05 1.66 0.64
CA LEU A 24 11.27 2.08 -0.54
C LEU A 24 11.18 3.60 -0.62
N LEU A 25 10.72 4.26 0.45
CA LEU A 25 10.53 5.71 0.48
C LEU A 25 11.84 6.47 0.28
N GLY A 26 12.93 6.04 0.92
CA GLY A 26 14.24 6.63 0.73
C GLY A 26 14.70 6.55 -0.73
N LYS A 27 14.46 5.41 -1.39
CA LYS A 27 14.82 5.26 -2.81
C LYS A 27 13.92 6.08 -3.73
N VAL A 28 12.62 6.15 -3.43
CA VAL A 28 11.66 6.98 -4.19
C VAL A 28 12.06 8.45 -4.11
N ARG A 29 12.37 8.96 -2.92
CA ARG A 29 12.84 10.34 -2.72
C ARG A 29 14.13 10.62 -3.49
N SER A 30 15.16 9.78 -3.36
CA SER A 30 16.42 9.96 -4.11
C SER A 30 16.18 10.00 -5.62
N LEU A 31 15.33 9.11 -6.15
CA LEU A 31 15.03 9.10 -7.58
C LEU A 31 14.22 10.33 -8.05
N ALA A 32 13.35 10.87 -7.20
CA ALA A 32 12.59 12.08 -7.49
C ALA A 32 13.48 13.32 -7.46
N GLU A 33 14.38 13.43 -6.46
CA GLU A 33 15.37 14.50 -6.33
C GLU A 33 16.36 14.49 -7.51
N GLU A 34 16.86 13.31 -7.91
CA GLU A 34 17.71 13.12 -9.09
C GLU A 34 17.00 13.52 -10.41
N ARG A 35 15.67 13.66 -10.40
CA ARG A 35 14.82 13.99 -11.55
C ARG A 35 14.13 15.35 -11.40
N ASN A 36 14.81 16.31 -10.77
CA ASN A 36 14.32 17.68 -10.57
C ASN A 36 13.06 17.77 -9.69
N ASN A 37 13.05 17.06 -8.57
CA ASN A 37 11.96 17.04 -7.59
C ASN A 37 10.60 16.70 -8.22
N CYS A 38 10.58 15.71 -9.13
CA CYS A 38 9.35 15.36 -9.81
C CYS A 38 8.35 14.65 -8.89
N ASP A 39 7.06 14.83 -9.19
CA ASP A 39 5.99 14.10 -8.54
C ASP A 39 6.06 12.59 -8.78
N VAL A 40 5.56 11.83 -7.81
CA VAL A 40 5.54 10.37 -7.82
C VAL A 40 4.10 9.87 -7.89
N TYR A 41 3.83 8.94 -8.78
CA TYR A 41 2.49 8.35 -8.96
C TYR A 41 2.52 6.88 -8.61
N VAL A 42 1.61 6.45 -7.72
CA VAL A 42 1.43 5.03 -7.39
C VAL A 42 0.43 4.41 -8.34
N VAL A 43 0.91 3.53 -9.22
CA VAL A 43 0.10 2.85 -10.23
C VAL A 43 0.10 1.33 -10.02
N GLY A 44 -0.95 0.67 -10.49
CA GLY A 44 -1.05 -0.80 -10.42
C GLY A 44 -2.48 -1.31 -10.33
N ALA A 45 -2.63 -2.63 -10.44
CA ALA A 45 -3.93 -3.30 -10.47
C ALA A 45 -4.81 -2.95 -9.25
N ALA A 46 -6.12 -2.99 -9.43
CA ALA A 46 -7.08 -2.98 -8.32
C ALA A 46 -6.74 -4.11 -7.35
N ASN A 47 -6.90 -3.85 -6.04
CA ASN A 47 -6.58 -4.78 -4.95
C ASN A 47 -5.09 -5.15 -4.77
N ALA A 48 -4.16 -4.52 -5.49
CA ALA A 48 -2.71 -4.72 -5.28
C ALA A 48 -2.17 -4.12 -3.96
N GLY A 49 -2.99 -3.37 -3.20
CA GLY A 49 -2.59 -2.77 -1.93
C GLY A 49 -2.05 -1.34 -2.01
N LYS A 50 -2.27 -0.63 -3.13
CA LYS A 50 -1.86 0.79 -3.33
C LYS A 50 -2.36 1.72 -2.22
N SER A 51 -3.66 1.71 -1.94
CA SER A 51 -4.23 2.56 -0.89
C SER A 51 -3.73 2.16 0.50
N THR A 52 -3.44 0.87 0.73
CA THR A 52 -2.81 0.40 1.99
C THR A 52 -1.40 0.97 2.13
N LEU A 53 -0.62 1.02 1.05
CA LEU A 53 0.70 1.65 1.03
C LEU A 53 0.61 3.14 1.37
N ILE A 54 -0.27 3.87 0.69
CA ILE A 54 -0.47 5.31 0.90
C ILE A 54 -0.90 5.61 2.34
N ASN A 55 -1.88 4.87 2.88
CA ASN A 55 -2.33 5.02 4.26
C ASN A 55 -1.20 4.76 5.27
N GLN A 56 -0.31 3.80 4.99
CA GLN A 56 0.85 3.53 5.84
C GLN A 56 1.90 4.64 5.81
N ILE A 57 2.06 5.31 4.67
CA ILE A 57 2.97 6.46 4.54
C ILE A 57 2.38 7.65 5.32
N LEU A 58 1.10 7.95 5.13
CA LEU A 58 0.39 8.99 5.88
C LEU A 58 0.46 8.77 7.39
N ASP A 59 0.21 7.55 7.85
CA ASP A 59 0.26 7.22 9.28
C ASP A 59 1.67 7.37 9.91
N ARG A 60 2.73 7.29 9.09
CA ARG A 60 4.12 7.49 9.54
C ARG A 60 4.52 8.96 9.58
N ASN A 61 3.98 9.77 8.67
CA ASN A 61 4.26 11.21 8.59
C ASN A 61 3.39 12.02 9.57
N ASP A 62 2.32 11.45 10.13
CA ASP A 62 1.53 12.07 11.20
C ASP A 62 2.32 12.06 12.53
N GLU A 63 3.09 13.14 12.77
CA GLU A 63 3.89 13.34 13.98
C GLU A 63 3.06 13.22 15.27
N ARG A 64 1.77 13.58 15.25
CA ARG A 64 0.87 13.44 16.41
C ARG A 64 0.56 11.97 16.70
N LYS A 65 0.43 11.12 15.68
CA LYS A 65 0.31 9.67 15.87
C LYS A 65 1.64 9.04 16.30
N LEU A 66 2.77 9.55 15.85
CA LEU A 66 4.09 9.10 16.31
C LEU A 66 4.26 9.38 17.82
N ALA A 67 3.95 10.60 18.27
CA ALA A 67 3.95 10.96 19.68
C ALA A 67 2.98 10.10 20.52
N TYR A 68 1.78 9.82 19.99
CA TYR A 68 0.80 8.92 20.63
C TYR A 68 1.25 7.45 20.69
N ARG A 69 2.02 6.96 19.71
CA ARG A 69 2.56 5.59 19.70
C ARG A 69 3.76 5.44 20.63
N LEU A 70 4.60 6.47 20.73
CA LEU A 70 5.75 6.52 21.64
C LEU A 70 5.31 6.68 23.10
N GLY A 71 4.20 7.39 23.35
CA GLY A 71 3.53 7.47 24.65
C GLY A 71 2.42 6.41 24.81
N LYS A 72 2.77 5.14 25.06
CA LYS A 72 1.78 4.06 25.28
C LYS A 72 0.72 4.42 26.34
N LYS A 73 -0.51 4.72 25.91
CA LYS A 73 -1.79 4.33 26.54
C LYS A 73 -2.88 4.36 25.48
N LYS A 74 -3.69 3.30 25.37
CA LYS A 74 -4.89 3.29 24.51
C LYS A 74 -5.80 4.44 24.95
N LEU A 75 -5.80 5.57 24.23
CA LEU A 75 -6.89 6.53 24.31
C LEU A 75 -8.14 5.79 23.83
N LYS A 76 -9.07 5.55 24.77
CA LYS A 76 -10.43 5.16 24.43
C LYS A 76 -10.93 6.18 23.39
N ARG A 77 -11.34 5.70 22.21
CA ARG A 77 -11.97 6.53 21.18
C ARG A 77 -13.16 7.23 21.87
N ARG A 78 -13.08 8.53 22.12
CA ARG A 78 -14.25 9.30 22.54
C ARG A 78 -15.23 9.25 21.37
N ALA A 79 -16.41 8.69 21.62
CA ALA A 79 -17.50 8.66 20.67
C ALA A 79 -18.00 10.09 20.51
N GLY A 80 -17.48 10.78 19.50
CA GLY A 80 -17.77 12.18 19.27
C GLY A 80 -16.69 12.80 18.42
N ASN A 81 -17.06 13.16 17.20
CA ASN A 81 -16.27 13.89 16.23
C ASN A 81 -15.31 13.06 15.34
N ALA A 82 -15.87 12.08 14.63
CA ALA A 82 -15.20 11.41 13.50
C ALA A 82 -14.95 12.34 12.28
N ASN A 83 -15.49 13.56 12.29
CA ASN A 83 -15.57 14.45 11.13
C ASN A 83 -14.68 15.72 11.20
N ALA A 84 -13.91 15.95 12.27
CA ALA A 84 -13.06 17.15 12.41
C ALA A 84 -11.83 17.20 11.48
N ARG A 85 -11.60 16.17 10.64
CA ARG A 85 -10.39 16.04 9.80
C ARG A 85 -10.71 15.92 8.31
N LYS A 86 -11.85 16.47 7.87
CA LYS A 86 -12.31 16.37 6.48
C LYS A 86 -11.63 17.38 5.53
N GLY A 87 -10.66 18.17 6.01
CA GLY A 87 -10.02 19.26 5.26
C GLY A 87 -8.79 18.88 4.43
N ASP A 88 -7.88 18.05 4.94
CA ASP A 88 -6.55 17.85 4.30
C ASP A 88 -6.22 16.41 3.87
N VAL A 89 -7.14 15.46 4.03
CA VAL A 89 -6.91 14.08 3.58
C VAL A 89 -8.21 13.51 3.01
N THR A 90 -8.37 13.58 1.69
CA THR A 90 -9.52 13.03 0.97
C THR A 90 -9.36 11.52 0.78
N VAL A 91 -9.60 10.74 1.83
CA VAL A 91 -9.69 9.26 1.70
C VAL A 91 -10.99 8.87 0.97
N SER A 92 -10.88 8.02 -0.06
CA SER A 92 -12.04 7.40 -0.71
C SER A 92 -12.64 6.33 0.21
N PRO A 93 -13.94 6.39 0.55
CA PRO A 93 -14.59 5.45 1.47
C PRO A 93 -15.10 4.16 0.79
N LEU A 94 -14.76 3.87 -0.47
CA LEU A 94 -15.36 2.74 -1.21
C LEU A 94 -14.44 1.51 -1.28
N PRO A 95 -14.89 0.34 -0.77
CA PRO A 95 -14.19 -0.93 -0.97
C PRO A 95 -14.18 -1.30 -2.45
N GLY A 96 -12.99 -1.42 -3.04
CA GLY A 96 -12.81 -1.88 -4.43
C GLY A 96 -12.16 -0.88 -5.38
N THR A 97 -12.11 0.42 -5.08
CA THR A 97 -11.46 1.44 -5.94
C THR A 97 -11.05 2.71 -5.17
N THR A 98 -9.92 3.30 -5.53
CA THR A 98 -9.62 4.73 -5.28
C THR A 98 -10.43 5.56 -6.28
N LEU A 99 -11.47 6.27 -5.83
CA LEU A 99 -12.28 7.15 -6.70
C LEU A 99 -11.86 8.63 -6.63
N LYS A 100 -10.87 8.97 -5.81
CA LYS A 100 -10.30 10.32 -5.66
C LYS A 100 -8.80 10.22 -5.47
N PHE A 101 -8.04 11.06 -6.19
CA PHE A 101 -6.60 11.17 -6.00
C PHE A 101 -6.29 11.54 -4.54
N ILE A 102 -5.39 10.80 -3.92
CA ILE A 102 -4.83 11.12 -2.60
C ILE A 102 -3.45 11.69 -2.85
N LYS A 103 -3.20 12.90 -2.34
CA LYS A 103 -1.89 13.55 -2.38
C LYS A 103 -1.21 13.39 -1.02
N VAL A 104 0.06 12.99 -1.02
CA VAL A 104 0.91 12.88 0.18
C VAL A 104 2.21 13.63 -0.07
N ASP A 105 2.46 14.67 0.71
CA ASP A 105 3.73 15.40 0.68
C ASP A 105 4.86 14.52 1.21
N LEU A 106 5.91 14.33 0.42
CA LEU A 106 7.11 13.59 0.80
C LEU A 106 8.26 14.51 1.24
N GLY A 107 8.06 15.83 1.23
CA GLY A 107 9.07 16.86 1.49
C GLY A 107 9.78 17.31 0.21
N ASN A 108 10.51 18.42 0.30
CA ASN A 108 11.34 18.96 -0.80
C ASN A 108 10.56 19.26 -2.10
N GLY A 109 9.27 19.57 -1.99
CA GLY A 109 8.39 19.81 -3.14
C GLY A 109 8.04 18.56 -3.95
N ILE A 110 8.25 17.37 -3.39
CA ILE A 110 7.92 16.09 -4.03
C ILE A 110 6.60 15.58 -3.45
N ASP A 111 5.62 15.42 -4.33
CA ASP A 111 4.30 14.90 -3.96
C ASP A 111 4.07 13.47 -4.47
N LEU A 112 3.40 12.66 -3.66
CA LEU A 112 3.01 11.28 -3.98
C LEU A 112 1.50 11.19 -4.19
N TYR A 113 1.09 10.69 -5.35
CA TYR A 113 -0.30 10.59 -5.77
C TYR A 113 -0.79 9.14 -5.82
N ASP A 114 -1.88 8.81 -5.11
CA ASP A 114 -2.62 7.56 -5.28
C ASP A 114 -3.49 7.64 -6.53
N THR A 115 -3.36 6.65 -7.41
CA THR A 115 -4.15 6.57 -8.64
C THR A 115 -5.20 5.44 -8.55
N PRO A 116 -6.35 5.57 -9.24
CA PRO A 116 -7.30 4.48 -9.37
C PRO A 116 -6.65 3.17 -9.81
N GLY A 117 -7.10 2.06 -9.22
CA GLY A 117 -6.57 0.74 -9.57
C GLY A 117 -7.01 0.30 -10.95
N LEU A 118 -6.06 -0.18 -11.76
CA LEU A 118 -6.36 -0.74 -13.07
C LEU A 118 -7.12 -2.06 -12.92
N LEU A 119 -8.26 -2.17 -13.61
CA LEU A 119 -9.00 -3.41 -13.72
C LEU A 119 -8.30 -4.30 -14.76
N VAL A 120 -7.63 -5.36 -14.30
CA VAL A 120 -6.87 -6.27 -15.15
C VAL A 120 -7.68 -7.54 -15.42
N PRO A 121 -8.14 -7.77 -16.68
CA PRO A 121 -8.94 -8.93 -17.07
C PRO A 121 -8.31 -10.25 -16.64
N GLY A 122 -9.15 -11.18 -16.19
CA GLY A 122 -8.76 -12.56 -15.89
C GLY A 122 -8.13 -12.78 -14.50
N THR A 123 -7.88 -11.72 -13.73
CA THR A 123 -7.41 -11.83 -12.34
C THR A 123 -8.48 -12.43 -11.41
N LEU A 124 -8.06 -13.20 -10.41
CA LEU A 124 -8.98 -13.82 -9.44
C LEU A 124 -9.87 -12.79 -8.72
N THR A 125 -9.35 -11.59 -8.48
CA THR A 125 -10.07 -10.49 -7.84
C THR A 125 -11.26 -9.97 -8.67
N GLN A 126 -11.30 -10.24 -9.98
CA GLN A 126 -12.42 -9.93 -10.85
C GLN A 126 -13.37 -11.12 -11.05
N ARG A 127 -12.87 -12.35 -10.89
CA ARG A 127 -13.64 -13.58 -11.10
C ARG A 127 -14.39 -14.03 -9.86
N LEU A 128 -13.91 -13.66 -8.67
CA LEU A 128 -14.48 -14.07 -7.40
C LEU A 128 -15.33 -12.98 -6.77
N THR A 129 -16.41 -13.39 -6.12
CA THR A 129 -17.21 -12.52 -5.25
C THR A 129 -16.39 -12.07 -4.02
N PRO A 130 -16.79 -11.00 -3.32
CA PRO A 130 -16.11 -10.58 -2.10
C PRO A 130 -16.09 -11.63 -0.98
N ALA A 131 -17.07 -12.54 -0.94
CA ALA A 131 -17.09 -13.64 0.02
C ALA A 131 -16.05 -14.71 -0.31
N GLU A 132 -15.97 -15.13 -1.58
CA GLU A 132 -14.97 -16.10 -2.07
C GLU A 132 -13.55 -15.55 -1.98
N LEU A 133 -13.36 -14.26 -2.30
CA LEU A 133 -12.05 -13.63 -2.19
C LEU A 133 -11.49 -13.70 -0.76
N LYS A 134 -12.36 -13.58 0.26
CA LYS A 134 -11.96 -13.72 1.67
C LYS A 134 -11.54 -15.14 2.06
N LEU A 135 -11.96 -16.15 1.30
CA LEU A 135 -11.57 -17.55 1.50
C LEU A 135 -10.18 -17.83 0.91
N VAL A 136 -9.86 -17.25 -0.25
CA VAL A 136 -8.62 -17.52 -0.97
C VAL A 136 -7.44 -16.62 -0.58
N VAL A 137 -7.70 -15.42 -0.05
CA VAL A 137 -6.63 -14.48 0.33
C VAL A 137 -5.98 -14.92 1.66
N PRO A 138 -4.67 -15.20 1.68
CA PRO A 138 -3.97 -15.58 2.92
C PRO A 138 -4.03 -14.47 3.97
N LYS A 139 -4.44 -14.82 5.19
CA LYS A 139 -4.51 -13.89 6.34
C LYS A 139 -3.24 -13.90 7.20
N LYS A 140 -2.49 -15.00 7.13
CA LYS A 140 -1.23 -15.29 7.82
C LYS A 140 -0.23 -15.80 6.80
N GLU A 141 1.02 -15.98 7.25
CA GLU A 141 2.04 -16.67 6.49
C GLU A 141 1.55 -18.05 6.03
N VAL A 142 1.91 -18.41 4.80
CA VAL A 142 1.51 -19.69 4.20
C VAL A 142 2.56 -20.71 4.58
N GLU A 143 2.17 -21.67 5.40
CA GLU A 143 3.03 -22.80 5.75
C GLU A 143 3.16 -23.75 4.56
N PRO A 144 4.37 -24.24 4.23
CA PRO A 144 4.56 -25.24 3.20
C PRO A 144 3.80 -26.53 3.54
N VAL A 145 3.02 -27.05 2.58
CA VAL A 145 2.33 -28.34 2.73
C VAL A 145 2.84 -29.30 1.65
N THR A 146 3.34 -30.45 2.09
CA THR A 146 3.85 -31.50 1.20
C THR A 146 2.77 -32.54 0.95
N PHE A 147 2.45 -32.77 -0.32
CA PHE A 147 1.53 -33.83 -0.75
C PHE A 147 2.29 -34.86 -1.59
N ARG A 148 2.08 -36.15 -1.31
CA ARG A 148 2.55 -37.24 -2.17
C ARG A 148 1.40 -37.68 -3.07
N VAL A 149 1.51 -37.42 -4.36
CA VAL A 149 0.47 -37.77 -5.35
C VAL A 149 0.80 -39.11 -6.00
N ALA A 150 -0.09 -40.09 -5.87
CA ALA A 150 0.06 -41.40 -6.51
C ALA A 150 -0.45 -41.38 -7.96
N SER A 151 -0.08 -42.39 -8.75
CA SER A 151 -0.57 -42.54 -10.12
C SER A 151 -2.10 -42.52 -10.16
N GLY A 152 -2.68 -41.74 -11.07
CA GLY A 152 -4.12 -41.55 -11.20
C GLY A 152 -4.80 -40.65 -10.15
N LYS A 153 -4.05 -39.94 -9.29
CA LYS A 153 -4.60 -38.96 -8.31
C LYS A 153 -4.31 -37.50 -8.73
N CYS A 154 -5.13 -36.56 -8.24
CA CYS A 154 -4.95 -35.12 -8.44
C CYS A 154 -5.17 -34.31 -7.14
N VAL A 155 -4.67 -33.08 -7.13
CA VAL A 155 -4.91 -32.08 -6.07
C VAL A 155 -5.73 -30.95 -6.71
N LEU A 156 -6.84 -30.57 -6.09
CA LEU A 156 -7.76 -29.52 -6.52
C LEU A 156 -7.77 -28.39 -5.51
#